data_AF-R2R4K2-F1
#
_entry.id   AF-R2R4K2-F1
#
_cell.length_a   1.000
_cell.length_b   1.000
_cell.length_c   1.000
_cell.angle_alpha   90.00
_cell.angle_beta   90.00
_cell.angle_gamma   90.00
#
_symmetry.space_group_name_H-M   'P 1'
#
loop_
_entity.id
_entity.type
_entity.pdbx_description
1 polymer ?
#
loop_
_entity_poly.entity_id
_entity_poly.type
_entity_poly.pdbx_seq_one_letter_code
_entity_poly.pdbx_strand_id
1 'polypeptide(L)'
;MYERFVHALQVHSKKARLVVETMEAMLEGEEIARFEKFSKKILREFQYTKSPKHYGFSGEGIGVMESQQSKIANRMKKRGMYWFVSDGETMGKLIIDVREGQLRELFFGKWREEYEKFEKMDTPRGKMKKEKYPTKIYISGVSKWWKR
;
A
#
# COMPACT_ATOMS: atom_id res chain seq x y z
N MET A 1 -7.37 -21.31 -30.03
CA MET A 1 -8.04 -20.64 -28.89
C MET A 1 -7.10 -20.40 -27.72
N TYR A 2 -6.32 -21.40 -27.32
CA TYR A 2 -5.32 -21.29 -26.26
C TYR A 2 -4.33 -20.11 -26.43
N GLU A 3 -3.70 -19.98 -27.59
CA GLU A 3 -2.75 -18.87 -27.85
C GLU A 3 -3.38 -17.49 -27.73
N ARG A 4 -4.63 -17.33 -28.21
CA ARG A 4 -5.39 -16.08 -28.10
C ARG A 4 -5.71 -15.75 -26.64
N PHE A 5 -5.96 -16.77 -25.82
CA PHE A 5 -6.19 -16.62 -24.39
C PHE A 5 -4.91 -16.18 -23.66
N VAL A 6 -3.77 -16.83 -23.93
CA VAL A 6 -2.47 -16.45 -23.35
C VAL A 6 -2.08 -15.02 -23.75
N HIS A 7 -2.26 -14.65 -25.01
CA HIS A 7 -2.03 -13.28 -25.46
C HIS A 7 -2.96 -12.27 -24.76
N ALA A 8 -4.24 -12.61 -24.58
CA ALA A 8 -5.19 -11.75 -23.86
C ALA A 8 -4.83 -11.58 -22.38
N LEU A 9 -4.23 -12.60 -21.75
CA LEU A 9 -3.67 -12.50 -20.40
C LEU A 9 -2.47 -11.56 -20.33
N GLN A 10 -1.51 -11.70 -21.25
CA GLN A 10 -0.30 -10.87 -21.30
C GLN A 10 -0.62 -9.38 -21.48
N VAL A 11 -1.58 -9.07 -22.35
CA VAL A 11 -1.99 -7.69 -22.67
C VAL A 11 -3.03 -7.15 -21.67
N HIS A 12 -3.49 -7.95 -20.71
CA HIS A 12 -4.59 -7.61 -19.80
C HIS A 12 -5.83 -7.08 -20.54
N SER A 13 -6.26 -7.80 -21.57
CA SER A 13 -7.38 -7.37 -22.42
C SER A 13 -8.72 -7.94 -21.95
N LYS A 14 -9.80 -7.13 -22.04
CA LYS A 14 -11.19 -7.60 -21.86
C LYS A 14 -11.56 -8.75 -22.81
N LYS A 15 -10.82 -8.92 -23.90
CA LYS A 15 -10.96 -10.04 -24.85
C LYS A 15 -10.73 -11.41 -24.21
N ALA A 16 -10.04 -11.50 -23.06
CA ALA A 16 -9.86 -12.75 -22.33
C ALA A 16 -11.19 -13.41 -21.97
N ARG A 17 -12.20 -12.61 -21.58
CA ARG A 17 -13.55 -13.09 -21.26
C ARG A 17 -14.22 -13.72 -22.47
N LEU A 18 -14.18 -13.02 -23.61
CA LEU A 18 -14.77 -13.49 -24.86
C LEU A 18 -14.11 -14.77 -25.37
N VAL A 19 -12.79 -14.90 -25.22
CA VAL A 19 -12.07 -16.14 -25.58
C VAL A 19 -12.51 -17.31 -24.69
N VAL A 20 -12.68 -17.08 -23.38
CA VAL A 20 -13.17 -18.09 -22.43
C VAL A 20 -14.61 -18.50 -22.74
N GLU A 21 -15.51 -17.55 -22.99
CA GLU A 21 -16.90 -17.80 -23.38
C GLU A 21 -16.98 -18.59 -24.71
N THR A 22 -16.09 -18.29 -25.66
CA THR A 22 -16.01 -19.04 -26.92
C THR A 22 -15.47 -20.47 -26.69
N MET A 23 -14.52 -20.66 -25.76
CA MET A 23 -14.03 -22.00 -25.40
C MET A 23 -15.11 -22.81 -24.68
N GLU A 24 -15.94 -22.18 -23.83
CA GLU A 24 -17.11 -22.81 -23.21
C GLU A 24 -18.10 -23.30 -24.25
N ALA A 25 -18.38 -22.50 -25.28
CA ALA A 25 -19.31 -22.87 -26.36
C ALA A 25 -18.81 -24.01 -27.27
N MET A 26 -17.50 -24.31 -27.26
CA MET A 26 -16.90 -25.40 -28.06
C MET A 26 -16.80 -26.73 -27.28
N LEU A 27 -17.11 -26.73 -25.98
CA LEU A 27 -17.02 -27.93 -25.14
C LEU A 27 -18.36 -28.64 -25.05
N GLU A 28 -18.33 -29.98 -25.05
CA GLU A 28 -19.50 -30.84 -24.91
C GLU A 28 -19.27 -31.89 -23.81
N GLY A 29 -20.32 -32.28 -23.09
CA GLY A 29 -20.27 -33.37 -22.10
C GLY A 29 -19.69 -33.01 -20.72
N GLU A 30 -19.05 -33.98 -20.06
CA GLU A 30 -18.53 -33.85 -18.69
C GLU A 30 -17.45 -32.78 -18.52
N GLU A 31 -16.77 -32.38 -19.59
CA GLU A 31 -15.70 -31.38 -19.54
C GLU A 31 -16.22 -29.96 -19.26
N ILE A 32 -17.50 -29.69 -19.54
CA ILE A 32 -18.14 -28.38 -19.28
C ILE A 32 -18.05 -28.02 -17.81
N ALA A 33 -18.41 -28.94 -16.90
CA ALA A 33 -18.43 -28.66 -15.46
C ALA A 33 -17.03 -28.40 -14.88
N ARG A 34 -16.00 -29.03 -15.45
CA ARG A 34 -14.60 -28.77 -15.07
C ARG A 34 -14.14 -27.42 -15.61
N PHE A 35 -14.45 -27.12 -16.87
CA PHE A 35 -14.07 -25.87 -17.50
C PHE A 35 -14.78 -24.67 -16.88
N GLU A 36 -16.05 -24.78 -16.50
CA GLU A 36 -16.80 -23.71 -15.85
C GLU A 36 -16.21 -23.32 -14.48
N LYS A 37 -15.73 -24.30 -13.71
CA LYS A 37 -15.01 -24.04 -12.45
C LYS A 37 -13.69 -23.31 -12.72
N PHE A 38 -12.97 -23.70 -13.75
CA PHE A 38 -11.73 -23.09 -14.17
C PHE A 38 -11.94 -21.65 -14.68
N SER A 39 -12.93 -21.42 -15.55
CA SER A 39 -13.25 -20.12 -16.14
C SER A 39 -13.66 -19.12 -15.07
N LYS A 40 -14.55 -19.51 -14.15
CA LYS A 40 -14.95 -18.69 -13.00
C LYS A 40 -13.76 -18.27 -12.16
N LYS A 41 -12.84 -19.20 -11.88
CA LYS A 41 -11.63 -18.92 -11.10
C LYS A 41 -10.74 -17.91 -11.82
N ILE A 42 -10.43 -18.17 -13.08
CA ILE A 42 -9.56 -17.31 -13.89
C ILE A 42 -10.15 -15.92 -14.06
N LEU A 43 -11.43 -15.78 -14.40
CA LEU A 43 -12.05 -14.48 -14.63
C LEU A 43 -12.12 -13.65 -13.34
N ARG A 44 -12.30 -14.30 -12.18
CA ARG A 44 -12.23 -13.65 -10.87
C ARG A 44 -10.82 -13.16 -10.55
N GLU A 45 -9.81 -13.97 -10.84
CA GLU A 45 -8.41 -13.67 -10.52
C GLU A 45 -7.72 -12.78 -11.58
N PHE A 46 -8.33 -12.62 -12.76
CA PHE A 46 -7.82 -11.81 -13.86
C PHE A 46 -7.53 -10.37 -13.47
N GLN A 47 -8.24 -9.78 -12.52
CA GLN A 47 -7.94 -8.42 -12.06
C GLN A 47 -6.54 -8.28 -11.44
N TYR A 48 -5.98 -9.37 -10.90
CA TYR A 48 -4.68 -9.40 -10.24
C TYR A 48 -3.52 -9.69 -11.19
N THR A 49 -3.78 -10.07 -12.44
CA THR A 49 -2.74 -10.27 -13.46
C THR A 49 -2.30 -8.96 -14.13
N LYS A 50 -2.84 -7.82 -13.68
CA LYS A 50 -2.42 -6.50 -14.16
C LYS A 50 -0.93 -6.31 -13.92
N SER A 51 -0.21 -6.08 -15.01
CA SER A 51 1.19 -5.67 -14.91
C SER A 51 1.33 -4.35 -14.10
N PRO A 52 2.46 -4.15 -13.41
CA PRO A 52 2.75 -2.91 -12.69
C PRO A 52 2.61 -1.64 -13.52
N LYS A 53 2.84 -1.74 -14.84
CA LYS A 53 2.70 -0.64 -15.80
C LYS A 53 1.29 -0.06 -15.83
N HIS A 54 0.25 -0.88 -15.59
CA HIS A 54 -1.13 -0.40 -15.50
C HIS A 54 -1.40 0.46 -14.27
N TYR A 55 -0.54 0.40 -13.27
CA TYR A 55 -0.60 1.20 -12.04
C TYR A 55 0.35 2.40 -12.08
N GLY A 56 1.03 2.65 -13.21
CA GLY A 56 2.01 3.72 -13.36
C GLY A 56 3.40 3.39 -12.80
N PHE A 57 3.70 2.12 -12.51
CA PHE A 57 5.02 1.68 -12.06
C PHE A 57 5.79 1.02 -13.22
N SER A 58 7.10 1.27 -13.33
CA SER A 58 7.96 0.67 -14.36
C SER A 58 8.09 -0.86 -14.22
N GLY A 59 7.70 -1.42 -13.07
CA GLY A 59 7.87 -2.85 -12.72
C GLY A 59 9.29 -3.17 -12.26
N GLU A 60 10.28 -2.44 -12.79
CA GLU A 60 11.66 -2.44 -12.33
C GLU A 60 11.72 -1.98 -10.87
N GLY A 61 12.39 -2.77 -10.03
CA GLY A 61 12.57 -2.47 -8.62
C GLY A 61 11.46 -2.94 -7.67
N ILE A 62 10.34 -3.49 -8.15
CA ILE A 62 9.28 -4.02 -7.25
C ILE A 62 9.83 -5.14 -6.36
N GLY A 63 10.59 -6.08 -6.93
CA GLY A 63 11.22 -7.13 -6.12
C GLY A 63 12.19 -6.56 -5.07
N VAL A 64 12.87 -5.46 -5.38
CA VAL A 64 13.73 -4.76 -4.41
C VAL A 64 12.86 -4.16 -3.30
N MET A 65 11.77 -3.47 -3.64
CA MET A 65 10.82 -2.89 -2.68
C MET A 65 10.21 -3.96 -1.76
N GLU A 66 9.71 -5.07 -2.32
CA GLU A 66 9.15 -6.18 -1.56
C GLU A 66 10.18 -6.81 -0.62
N SER A 67 11.42 -6.99 -1.09
CA SER A 67 12.51 -7.52 -0.27
C SER A 67 12.86 -6.62 0.91
N GLN A 68 12.85 -5.30 0.70
CA GLN A 68 13.14 -4.32 1.75
C GLN A 68 11.98 -4.24 2.75
N GLN A 69 10.74 -4.21 2.26
CA GLN A 69 9.54 -4.27 3.10
C GLN A 69 9.56 -5.53 3.98
N SER A 70 9.89 -6.68 3.42
CA SER A 70 10.00 -7.95 4.15
C SER A 70 11.09 -7.90 5.22
N LYS A 71 12.27 -7.34 4.90
CA LYS A 71 13.35 -7.14 5.89
C LYS A 71 12.90 -6.25 7.04
N ILE A 72 12.20 -5.15 6.75
CA ILE A 72 11.68 -4.25 7.79
C ILE A 72 10.64 -4.96 8.65
N ALA A 73 9.64 -5.61 8.04
CA ALA A 73 8.61 -6.35 8.76
C ALA A 73 9.20 -7.45 9.66
N ASN A 74 10.20 -8.19 9.18
CA ASN A 74 10.87 -9.22 9.97
C ASN A 74 11.66 -8.63 11.14
N ARG A 75 12.32 -7.48 10.96
CA ARG A 75 13.01 -6.78 12.05
C ARG A 75 12.03 -6.29 13.12
N MET A 76 10.86 -5.78 12.70
CA MET A 76 9.81 -5.36 13.62
C MET A 76 9.26 -6.54 14.42
N LYS A 77 8.89 -7.64 13.75
CA LYS A 77 8.41 -8.86 14.41
C LYS A 77 9.40 -9.40 15.43
N LYS A 78 10.69 -9.45 15.08
CA LYS A 78 11.76 -9.88 16.02
C LYS A 78 11.88 -8.99 17.26
N ARG A 79 11.45 -7.73 17.18
CA ARG A 79 11.41 -6.79 18.32
C ARG A 79 10.07 -6.79 19.07
N GLY A 80 9.14 -7.70 18.74
CA GLY A 80 7.80 -7.73 19.32
C GLY A 80 6.87 -6.60 18.83
N MET A 81 7.25 -5.92 17.75
CA MET A 81 6.45 -4.84 17.15
C MET A 81 5.56 -5.40 16.03
N TYR A 82 4.28 -5.08 16.08
CA TYR A 82 3.29 -5.43 15.05
C TYR A 82 2.95 -4.20 14.22
N TRP A 83 2.46 -4.41 13.00
CA TRP A 83 1.96 -3.33 12.15
C TRP A 83 0.57 -2.90 12.61
N PHE A 84 0.48 -1.70 13.17
CA PHE A 84 -0.77 -0.97 13.36
C PHE A 84 -0.93 0.09 12.27
N VAL A 85 -2.17 0.56 12.05
CA VAL A 85 -2.47 1.63 11.08
C VAL A 85 -1.65 2.89 11.40
N SER A 86 -1.43 3.16 12.69
CA SER A 86 -0.57 4.24 13.18
C SER A 86 0.89 4.12 12.72
N ASP A 87 1.40 2.91 12.55
CA ASP A 87 2.79 2.67 12.15
C ASP A 87 2.96 2.93 10.65
N GLY A 88 1.93 2.62 9.86
CA GLY A 88 1.85 3.01 8.45
C GLY A 88 1.80 4.53 8.27
N GLU A 89 1.01 5.22 9.09
CA GLU A 89 0.96 6.69 9.10
C GLU A 89 2.33 7.29 9.49
N THR A 90 2.99 6.71 10.49
CA THR A 90 4.33 7.12 10.94
C THR A 90 5.35 6.96 9.82
N MET A 91 5.33 5.83 9.09
CA MET A 91 6.17 5.65 7.91
C MET A 91 5.88 6.67 6.81
N GLY A 92 4.60 6.98 6.56
CA GLY A 92 4.22 8.00 5.59
C GLY A 92 4.82 9.37 5.92
N LYS A 93 4.75 9.78 7.19
CA LYS A 93 5.35 11.02 7.68
C LYS A 93 6.87 11.01 7.52
N LEU A 94 7.54 9.92 7.90
CA LEU A 94 8.99 9.79 7.73
C LEU A 94 9.43 9.93 6.25
N ILE A 95 8.66 9.39 5.30
CA ILE A 95 8.96 9.54 3.87
C ILE A 95 8.85 11.00 3.41
N ILE A 96 7.82 11.72 3.90
CA ILE A 96 7.64 13.15 3.62
C ILE A 96 8.82 13.94 4.21
N ASP A 97 9.17 13.68 5.47
CA ASP A 97 10.27 14.37 6.17
C ASP A 97 11.64 14.10 5.52
N VAL A 98 11.86 12.90 4.97
CA VAL A 98 13.06 12.60 4.15
C VAL A 98 13.10 13.51 2.92
N ARG A 99 11.98 13.62 2.21
CA ARG A 99 11.88 14.39 0.96
C ARG A 99 12.04 15.89 1.21
N GLU A 100 11.54 16.39 2.34
CA GLU A 100 11.63 17.79 2.75
C GLU A 100 12.96 18.12 3.46
N GLY A 101 13.83 17.12 3.68
CA GLY A 101 15.10 17.29 4.38
C GLY A 101 14.96 17.52 5.89
N GLN A 102 13.75 17.38 6.43
CA GLN A 102 13.41 17.64 7.83
C GLN A 102 13.60 16.41 8.74
N LEU A 103 13.89 15.23 8.17
CA LEU A 103 14.06 14.00 8.95
C LEU A 103 15.13 14.14 10.06
N ARG A 104 16.23 14.84 9.76
CA ARG A 104 17.29 15.05 10.76
C ARG A 104 16.81 15.91 11.93
N GLU A 105 15.98 16.91 11.68
CA GLU A 105 15.38 17.74 12.73
C GLU A 105 14.36 16.94 13.55
N LEU A 106 13.59 16.04 12.90
CA LEU A 106 12.69 15.14 13.61
C LEU A 106 13.48 14.26 14.61
N PHE A 107 14.60 13.66 14.19
CA PHE A 107 15.37 12.78 15.07
C PHE A 107 16.37 13.48 15.97
N PHE A 108 16.87 14.66 15.64
CA PHE A 108 17.99 15.30 16.36
C PHE A 108 17.76 16.79 16.60
N GLY A 109 16.53 17.27 16.45
CA GLY A 109 16.16 18.66 16.63
C GLY A 109 16.21 19.11 18.09
N LYS A 110 16.19 20.43 18.26
CA LYS A 110 16.28 21.10 19.57
C LYS A 110 15.13 20.75 20.52
N TRP A 111 14.01 20.30 19.96
CA TRP A 111 12.84 19.83 20.73
C TRP A 111 13.20 18.72 21.74
N ARG A 112 14.27 17.93 21.51
CA ARG A 112 14.73 16.93 22.48
C ARG A 112 15.22 17.55 23.78
N GLU A 113 16.00 18.63 23.68
CA GLU A 113 16.52 19.35 24.85
C GLU A 113 15.37 20.03 25.61
N GLU A 114 14.37 20.51 24.89
CA GLU A 114 13.15 21.06 25.47
C GLU A 114 12.33 19.96 26.16
N TYR A 115 12.14 18.81 25.51
CA TYR A 115 11.41 17.67 26.06
C TYR A 115 12.08 17.09 27.30
N GLU A 116 13.42 17.00 27.32
CA GLU A 116 14.17 16.53 28.48
C GLU A 116 13.97 17.45 29.70
N LYS A 117 13.83 18.76 29.50
CA LYS A 117 13.47 19.71 30.56
C LYS A 117 12.04 19.48 31.07
N PHE A 118 11.10 19.15 30.17
CA PHE A 118 9.73 18.80 30.54
C PHE A 118 9.64 17.47 31.29
N GLU A 119 10.41 16.45 30.92
CA GLU A 119 10.44 15.14 31.59
C GLU A 119 10.99 15.24 33.02
N LYS A 120 11.97 16.13 33.24
CA LYS A 120 12.56 16.41 34.57
C LYS A 120 11.68 17.31 35.44
N MET A 121 10.61 17.91 34.92
CA MET A 121 9.65 18.66 35.73
C MET A 121 8.73 17.68 36.47
N ASP A 122 8.87 17.61 37.80
CA ASP A 122 8.07 16.80 38.73
C ASP A 122 6.61 17.30 38.90
N THR A 123 6.15 18.13 37.97
CA THR A 123 4.84 18.79 38.06
C THR A 123 3.77 17.86 37.49
N PRO A 124 2.68 17.56 38.21
CA PRO A 124 1.59 16.75 37.67
C PRO A 124 1.09 17.35 36.36
N ARG A 125 1.00 16.53 35.29
CA ARG A 125 0.58 16.92 33.93
C ARG A 125 -0.71 17.76 33.88
N GLY A 126 -1.53 17.73 34.94
CA GLY A 126 -2.75 18.52 35.08
C GLY A 126 -2.58 20.00 35.43
N LYS A 127 -1.39 20.49 35.83
CA LYS A 127 -1.16 21.90 36.20
C LYS A 127 -0.36 22.73 35.20
N MET A 128 0.13 22.11 34.13
CA MET A 128 0.79 22.85 33.05
C MET A 128 -0.28 23.65 32.30
N LYS A 129 -0.17 24.99 32.27
CA LYS A 129 -0.98 25.81 31.36
C LYS A 129 -0.72 25.29 29.95
N LYS A 130 -1.76 24.75 29.30
CA LYS A 130 -1.69 24.41 27.88
C LYS A 130 -1.40 25.70 27.12
N GLU A 131 -0.15 25.96 26.83
CA GLU A 131 0.19 26.91 25.79
C GLU A 131 -0.47 26.39 24.51
N LYS A 132 -1.19 27.28 23.85
CA LYS A 132 -2.10 26.94 22.76
C LYS A 132 -1.27 26.73 21.49
N TYR A 133 -0.43 25.69 21.48
CA TYR A 133 0.22 25.25 20.25
C TYR A 133 -0.87 24.89 19.25
N PRO A 134 -0.77 25.34 17.99
CA PRO A 134 -1.77 25.02 16.98
C PRO A 134 -1.76 23.50 16.77
N THR A 135 -2.66 22.81 17.45
CA THR A 135 -2.93 21.36 17.31
C THR A 135 -3.54 21.01 15.95
N LYS A 136 -3.72 22.00 15.08
CA LYS A 136 -4.05 21.85 13.68
C LYS A 136 -2.90 22.37 12.83
N ILE A 137 -2.09 21.44 12.32
CA ILE A 137 -1.48 21.66 11.01
C ILE A 137 -2.68 21.66 10.04
N TYR A 138 -3.06 22.84 9.55
CA TYR A 138 -3.94 22.91 8.40
C TYR A 138 -3.14 22.32 7.24
N ILE A 139 -3.46 21.09 6.84
CA ILE A 139 -3.10 20.64 5.50
C ILE A 139 -3.87 21.58 4.58
N SER A 140 -3.18 22.53 3.97
CA SER A 140 -3.74 23.43 2.98
C SER A 140 -4.35 22.58 1.87
N GLY A 141 -5.68 22.48 1.87
CA GLY A 141 -6.50 22.03 0.76
C GLY A 141 -6.12 20.70 0.12
N VAL A 142 -6.32 19.58 0.81
CA VAL A 142 -6.63 18.33 0.09
C VAL A 142 -8.05 18.49 -0.46
N SER A 143 -8.14 19.04 -1.67
CA SER A 143 -9.36 18.99 -2.47
C SER A 143 -9.79 17.52 -2.56
N LYS A 144 -10.98 17.21 -2.06
CA LYS A 144 -11.54 15.85 -2.06
C LYS A 144 -11.88 15.46 -3.50
N TRP A 145 -10.93 14.88 -4.21
CA TRP A 145 -11.10 14.36 -5.57
C TRP A 145 -11.83 13.01 -5.61
N TRP A 146 -12.92 12.82 -4.87
CA TRP A 146 -13.81 11.66 -5.04
C TRP A 146 -15.26 12.06 -4.75
N LYS A 147 -15.83 12.84 -5.67
CA LYS A 147 -17.27 12.87 -5.99
C LYS A 147 -17.42 13.24 -7.48
N ARG A 148 -17.41 12.23 -8.34
CA ARG A 148 -18.29 12.10 -9.50
C ARG A 148 -18.18 10.69 -10.06
#